data_AF-A0A3A6PAX0-F1
#
_entry.id   AF-A0A3A6PAX0-F1
#
_cell.length_a   1.000
_cell.length_b   1.000
_cell.length_c   1.000
_cell.angle_alpha   90.00
_cell.angle_beta   90.00
_cell.angle_gamma   90.00
#
_symmetry.space_group_name_H-M   'P 1'
#
loop_
_entity.id
_entity.type
_entity.pdbx_description
1 polymer ?
#
loop_
_entity_poly.entity_id
_entity_poly.type
_entity_poly.pdbx_seq_one_letter_code
_entity_poly.pdbx_strand_id
1 'polypeptide(L)' 'MNSCSIEGCIKPVKAKGLCAMHHQRMLRHGDPNMVRPRRVKKSIECKWVNCDEEAVSKGYCSKHYYIQRVMNMV' A
#
# COMPACT_ATOMS: atom_id res chain seq x y z
N MET A 1 17.77 25.95 -10.21
CA MET A 1 17.08 24.82 -9.54
C MET A 1 17.05 23.65 -10.51
N ASN A 2 17.68 22.52 -10.18
CA ASN A 2 17.57 21.33 -11.03
C ASN A 2 16.24 20.63 -10.74
N SER A 3 15.37 20.57 -11.74
CA SER A 3 14.14 19.78 -11.73
C SER A 3 14.42 18.33 -12.14
N CYS A 4 13.55 17.43 -11.71
CA CYS A 4 13.62 16.03 -12.10
C CYS A 4 13.62 15.86 -13.61
N SER A 5 14.46 14.96 -14.12
CA SER A 5 14.55 14.59 -15.55
C SER A 5 13.31 13.85 -16.09
N ILE A 6 12.26 13.66 -15.28
CA ILE A 6 11.04 12.99 -15.69
C ILE A 6 10.05 14.04 -16.15
N GLU A 7 9.50 13.85 -17.35
CA GLU A 7 8.54 14.77 -17.96
C GLU A 7 7.34 15.01 -17.04
N GLY A 8 6.98 16.29 -16.87
CA GLY A 8 5.91 16.70 -15.95
C GLY A 8 6.27 16.69 -14.46
N CYS A 9 7.51 16.35 -14.07
CA CYS A 9 7.94 16.37 -12.67
C CYS A 9 8.74 17.63 -12.31
N ILE A 10 8.10 18.59 -11.65
CA ILE A 10 8.74 19.84 -11.19
C ILE A 10 9.48 19.71 -9.84
N LYS A 11 9.56 18.50 -9.27
CA LYS A 11 10.20 18.29 -7.97
C LYS A 11 11.73 18.44 -8.10
N PRO A 12 12.41 18.96 -7.06
CA PRO A 12 13.85 19.13 -7.09
C PRO A 12 14.59 17.79 -7.20
N VAL A 13 15.70 17.80 -7.95
CA VAL A 13 16.61 16.65 -8.05
C VAL A 13 17.21 16.35 -6.68
N LYS A 14 17.20 15.07 -6.31
CA LYS A 14 17.90 14.56 -5.13
C LYS A 14 19.17 13.80 -5.50
N ALA A 15 19.12 12.96 -6.54
CA ALA A 15 20.26 12.17 -7.00
C ALA A 15 20.04 11.70 -8.44
N LYS A 16 21.14 11.54 -9.20
CA LYS A 16 21.12 10.99 -10.58
C LYS A 16 20.13 11.70 -11.52
N GLY A 17 19.97 13.02 -11.40
CA GLY A 17 19.00 13.79 -12.20
C GLY A 17 17.52 13.51 -11.86
N LEU A 18 17.23 12.74 -10.81
CA LEU A 18 15.88 12.35 -10.41
C LEU A 18 15.50 12.97 -9.06
N CYS A 19 14.21 13.26 -8.88
CA CYS A 19 13.68 13.60 -7.55
C CYS A 19 13.73 12.39 -6.61
N ALA A 20 13.55 12.63 -5.31
CA ALA A 20 13.59 11.58 -4.29
C ALA A 20 12.68 10.38 -4.61
N MET A 21 11.46 10.65 -5.09
CA MET A 21 10.47 9.63 -5.44
C MET A 21 10.91 8.80 -6.65
N HIS A 22 11.32 9.44 -7.75
CA HIS A 22 11.74 8.75 -8.98
C HIS A 22 13.04 7.99 -8.79
N HIS A 23 13.99 8.54 -8.02
CA HIS A 23 15.19 7.83 -7.64
C HIS A 23 14.87 6.57 -6.81
N GLN A 24 13.91 6.65 -5.87
CA GLN A 24 13.49 5.48 -5.08
C GLN A 24 12.75 4.43 -5.90
N ARG A 25 11.98 4.83 -6.92
CA ARG A 25 11.34 3.89 -7.86
C ARG A 25 12.39 3.20 -8.73
N MET A 26 13.33 3.96 -9.28
CA MET A 26 14.49 3.44 -10.02
C MET A 26 15.26 2.40 -9.19
N LEU A 27 15.57 2.68 -7.92
CA LEU A 27 16.30 1.73 -7.06
C LEU A 27 15.53 0.45 -6.74
N ARG A 28 14.21 0.53 -6.56
CA ARG A 28 13.38 -0.63 -6.16
C ARG A 28 12.90 -1.46 -7.34
N HIS A 29 12.77 -0.85 -8.51
CA HIS A 29 12.02 -1.42 -9.63
C HIS A 29 12.72 -1.27 -10.98
N GLY A 30 13.86 -0.58 -11.07
CA GLY A 30 14.59 -0.34 -12.32
C GLY A 30 13.96 0.71 -13.24
N ASP A 31 12.78 1.25 -12.88
CA ASP A 31 12.06 2.24 -13.67
C ASP A 31 11.55 3.40 -12.78
N PRO A 32 11.96 4.65 -13.04
CA PRO A 32 11.48 5.82 -12.31
C PRO A 32 9.98 6.09 -12.55
N ASN A 33 9.44 5.72 -13.72
CA ASN A 33 8.05 5.92 -14.08
C ASN A 33 7.13 4.81 -13.56
N MET A 34 7.66 3.78 -12.90
CA MET A 34 6.83 2.71 -12.37
C MET A 34 5.80 3.25 -11.35
N VAL A 35 4.52 3.20 -11.72
CA VAL A 35 3.38 3.47 -10.85
C VAL A 35 2.70 2.15 -10.55
N ARG A 36 2.61 1.80 -9.26
CA ARG A 36 1.76 0.67 -8.83
C ARG A 36 0.33 1.16 -8.69
N PRO A 37 -0.67 0.40 -9.18
CA PRO A 37 -2.06 0.74 -8.93
C PRO A 37 -2.29 0.81 -7.42
N ARG A 38 -3.05 1.83 -6.99
CA ARG A 38 -3.48 1.91 -5.60
C ARG A 38 -4.32 0.67 -5.31
N ARG A 39 -3.92 -0.13 -4.32
CA ARG A 39 -4.76 -1.21 -3.82
C ARG A 39 -6.03 -0.60 -3.24
N VAL A 40 -7.17 -0.83 -3.88
CA VAL A 40 -8.48 -0.52 -3.31
C VAL A 40 -8.79 -1.56 -2.25
N LYS A 41 -9.21 -1.12 -1.06
CA LYS A 41 -9.68 -2.04 -0.01
C LYS A 41 -11.06 -2.51 -0.41
N LYS A 42 -11.22 -3.81 -0.69
CA LYS A 42 -12.55 -4.40 -0.89
C LYS A 42 -13.23 -4.50 0.48
N SER A 43 -14.42 -3.92 0.62
CA SER A 43 -15.32 -4.23 1.73
C SER A 43 -15.83 -5.64 1.54
N ILE A 44 -15.60 -6.48 2.54
CA ILE A 44 -16.00 -7.88 2.57
C ILE A 44 -16.70 -8.07 3.91
N GLU A 45 -17.75 -8.88 3.95
CA GLU A 45 -18.42 -9.23 5.21
C GLU A 45 -17.49 -10.07 6.11
N CYS A 46 -17.71 -9.98 7.41
CA CYS A 46 -16.98 -10.79 8.37
C CYS A 46 -17.27 -12.28 8.14
N LYS A 47 -16.22 -13.09 8.00
CA LYS A 47 -16.28 -14.55 7.86
C LYS A 47 -16.76 -15.29 9.11
N TRP A 48 -17.10 -14.57 10.17
CA TRP A 48 -17.55 -15.18 11.42
C TRP A 48 -19.03 -15.55 11.30
N VAL A 49 -19.41 -16.71 11.84
CA VAL A 49 -20.80 -17.20 11.76
C VAL A 49 -21.74 -16.19 12.40
N ASN A 50 -22.77 -15.76 11.67
CA ASN A 50 -23.74 -14.74 12.09
C ASN A 50 -23.10 -13.40 12.48
N CYS A 51 -22.24 -12.85 11.63
CA CYS A 51 -21.69 -11.51 11.81
C CYS A 51 -21.83 -10.67 10.52
N ASP A 52 -22.71 -9.67 10.57
CA ASP A 52 -22.99 -8.75 9.47
C ASP A 52 -22.05 -7.51 9.45
N GLU A 53 -21.03 -7.48 10.30
CA GLU A 53 -20.04 -6.40 10.30
C GLU A 53 -19.05 -6.53 9.14
N GLU A 54 -18.52 -5.41 8.67
CA GLU A 54 -17.47 -5.40 7.65
C GLU A 54 -16.13 -5.91 8.19
N ALA A 55 -15.47 -6.75 7.38
CA ALA A 55 -14.15 -7.25 7.65
C ALA A 55 -13.09 -6.15 7.55
N VAL A 56 -12.31 -6.01 8.63
CA VAL A 56 -11.21 -5.06 8.71
C VAL A 56 -9.89 -5.71 8.30
N SER A 57 -9.68 -6.97 8.69
CA SER A 57 -8.42 -7.71 8.50
C SER A 57 -8.67 -9.21 8.34
N LYS A 58 -7.93 -9.86 7.42
CA LYS A 58 -8.00 -11.32 7.14
C LYS A 58 -9.42 -11.89 6.91
N GLY A 59 -10.39 -11.05 6.59
CA GLY A 59 -11.79 -11.45 6.43
C GLY A 59 -12.61 -11.44 7.72
N TYR A 60 -12.14 -10.82 8.81
CA TYR A 60 -12.89 -10.68 10.06
C TYR A 60 -13.05 -9.22 10.45
N CYS A 61 -14.15 -8.89 11.13
CA CYS A 61 -14.30 -7.60 11.82
C CYS A 61 -13.26 -7.47 12.95
N SER A 62 -13.08 -6.29 13.52
CA SER A 62 -12.05 -6.05 14.56
C SER A 62 -12.17 -7.01 15.75
N LYS A 63 -13.40 -7.31 16.19
CA LYS A 63 -13.68 -8.21 17.32
C LYS A 63 -13.32 -9.66 16.98
N HIS A 64 -13.82 -10.15 15.85
CA HIS A 64 -13.59 -11.53 15.43
C HIS A 64 -12.15 -11.78 14.96
N TYR A 65 -11.45 -10.76 14.46
CA TYR A 65 -10.02 -10.84 14.20
C TYR A 65 -9.22 -11.03 15.49
N TYR A 66 -9.59 -10.34 16.57
CA TYR A 66 -8.95 -10.53 17.88
C TYR A 66 -9.18 -11.94 18.41
N ILE A 67 -10.43 -12.41 18.40
CA ILE A 67 -10.79 -13.76 18.85
C ILE A 67 -10.05 -14.82 18.03
N GLN A 68 -10.10 -14.74 16.70
CA GLN A 68 -9.38 -15.65 15.81
C GLN A 68 -7.88 -15.66 16.15
N ARG A 69 -7.26 -14.48 16.33
CA ARG A 69 -5.83 -14.39 16.64
C ARG A 69 -5.50 -15.10 17.95
N VAL A 70 -6.33 -14.97 18.97
CA VAL A 70 -6.13 -15.63 20.27
C VAL A 70 -6.35 -17.13 20.18
N MET A 71 -7.41 -17.58 19.48
CA MET A 71 -7.73 -19.01 19.32
C MET A 71 -6.69 -19.78 18.48
N ASN A 72 -5.97 -19.12 17.57
CA ASN A 72 -4.91 -19.76 16.76
C ASN A 72 -3.54 -19.78 17.46
N MET A 73 -3.42 -19.30 18.69
CA MET A 73 -2.19 -19.33 19.50
C MET A 73 -2.22 -20.42 20.59
N VAL A 74 -3.31 -21.19 20.66
CA VAL A 74 -3.49 -22.39 21.49
C VAL A 74 -3.46 -23.60 20.58
#